data_AF-A0A255TIP0-F1
#
_entry.id   AF-A0A255TIP0-F1
#
_cell.length_a   1.000
_cell.length_b   1.000
_cell.length_c   1.000
_cell.angle_alpha   90.00
_cell.angle_beta   90.00
_cell.angle_gamma   90.00
#
_symmetry.space_group_name_H-M   'P 1'
#
loop_
_entity.id
_entity.type
_entity.pdbx_description
1 polymer ?
#
loop_
_entity_poly.entity_id
_entity_poly.type
_entity_poly.pdbx_seq_one_letter_code
_entity_poly.pdbx_strand_id
1 'polypeptide(L)'
;MKLRTIITAVTAFISLGTLAQGEQGQLSLIPRVGFSLTKLSNDYFEIGGSQRIEKVSQRLKPALEAGVDLEYMATDFLGVTVGAKYSLQGSKFKDFHINVNPEASGDEMRFVNFSRVATDLHYLQVPLMLHLYVFKGLSIDAGVQFGHLLSAKESFNYVIGDLDTKTNKVLKYYRYTESGVVALEDGEDRYLEHRETATDTYKRADVSIPLGLSYESDDVILSLRYNMGLNNISKEVEKMRNNVITFSVGYRIPLLGN
;
A
#
# COMPACT_ATOMS: atom_id res chain seq x y z
N MET A 1 -11.16 -10.64 -15.39
CA MET A 1 -11.29 -12.02 -14.85
C MET A 1 -12.71 -12.19 -14.32
N LYS A 2 -13.43 -13.20 -14.80
CA LYS A 2 -14.82 -13.44 -14.37
C LYS A 2 -14.80 -14.06 -12.96
N LEU A 3 -15.73 -13.66 -12.10
CA LEU A 3 -15.90 -14.08 -10.70
C LEU A 3 -15.78 -15.61 -10.49
N ARG A 4 -16.17 -16.39 -11.49
CA ARG A 4 -16.07 -17.86 -11.50
C ARG A 4 -14.62 -18.36 -11.43
N THR A 5 -13.67 -17.70 -12.08
CA THR A 5 -12.25 -18.10 -12.06
C THR A 5 -11.60 -17.88 -10.69
N ILE A 6 -12.06 -16.87 -9.93
CA ILE A 6 -11.59 -16.61 -8.56
C ILE A 6 -12.15 -17.68 -7.62
N ILE A 7 -13.41 -18.07 -7.77
CA ILE A 7 -14.02 -19.12 -6.95
C ILE A 7 -13.31 -20.47 -7.17
N THR A 8 -13.00 -20.84 -8.42
CA THR A 8 -12.29 -22.10 -8.71
C THR A 8 -10.86 -22.14 -8.14
N ALA A 9 -10.16 -21.00 -8.09
CA ALA A 9 -8.85 -20.92 -7.44
C ALA A 9 -8.93 -21.06 -5.91
N VAL A 10 -10.01 -20.57 -5.29
CA VAL A 10 -10.28 -20.74 -3.85
C VAL A 10 -10.68 -22.18 -3.51
N THR A 11 -11.39 -22.88 -4.40
CA THR A 11 -11.78 -24.29 -4.17
C THR A 11 -10.62 -25.28 -4.34
N ALA A 12 -9.59 -24.95 -5.12
CA ALA A 12 -8.45 -25.81 -5.38
C ALA A 12 -7.49 -25.98 -4.17
N PHE A 13 -7.65 -25.20 -3.10
CA PHE A 13 -6.82 -25.30 -1.88
C PHE A 13 -7.40 -26.25 -0.81
N ILE A 14 -8.58 -26.86 -1.03
CA ILE A 14 -9.31 -27.63 0.01
C ILE A 14 -8.85 -29.11 0.09
N SER A 15 -7.89 -29.56 -0.73
CA SER A 15 -7.57 -31.00 -0.84
C SER A 15 -6.16 -31.40 -0.39
N LEU A 16 -5.72 -30.97 0.80
CA LEU A 16 -4.53 -31.52 1.47
C LEU A 16 -4.86 -31.92 2.91
N GLY A 17 -4.22 -32.99 3.37
CA GLY A 17 -4.59 -33.81 4.53
C GLY A 17 -4.35 -33.17 5.89
N THR A 18 -4.71 -33.93 6.93
CA THR A 18 -4.47 -33.70 8.38
C THR A 18 -4.42 -32.24 8.84
N LEU A 19 -5.57 -31.72 9.24
CA LEU A 19 -5.79 -30.34 9.68
C LEU A 19 -5.22 -30.10 11.10
N ALA A 20 -4.08 -29.43 11.21
CA ALA A 20 -3.48 -29.00 12.47
C ALA A 20 -4.08 -27.65 12.92
N GLN A 21 -5.32 -27.66 13.41
CA GLN A 21 -5.83 -26.54 14.20
C GLN A 21 -5.27 -26.67 15.62
N GLY A 22 -4.76 -25.58 16.21
CA GLY A 22 -4.21 -25.63 17.56
C GLY A 22 -5.24 -26.08 18.61
N GLU A 23 -4.80 -26.85 19.60
CA GLU A 23 -5.66 -27.36 20.68
C GLU A 23 -5.98 -26.28 21.72
N GLN A 24 -7.09 -26.42 22.46
CA GLN A 24 -7.38 -25.55 23.59
C GLN A 24 -6.18 -25.44 24.55
N GLY A 25 -5.80 -24.21 24.87
CA GLY A 25 -4.67 -23.88 25.74
C GLY A 25 -3.32 -23.81 25.01
N GLN A 26 -3.27 -24.14 23.71
CA GLN A 26 -2.03 -24.07 22.94
C GLN A 26 -1.58 -22.62 22.73
N LEU A 27 -0.32 -22.36 23.06
CA LEU A 27 0.40 -21.15 22.70
C LEU A 27 1.25 -21.44 21.46
N SER A 28 1.16 -20.60 20.42
CA SER A 28 1.92 -20.75 19.18
C SER A 28 2.62 -19.45 18.78
N LEU A 29 3.77 -19.58 18.13
CA LEU A 29 4.44 -18.50 17.40
C LEU A 29 4.13 -18.65 15.92
N ILE A 30 3.78 -17.56 15.25
CA ILE A 30 3.40 -17.55 13.84
C ILE A 30 4.21 -16.48 13.10
N PRO A 31 5.42 -16.78 12.60
CA PRO A 31 6.06 -15.95 11.59
C PRO A 31 5.16 -15.82 10.35
N ARG A 32 5.08 -14.62 9.79
CA ARG A 32 4.21 -14.27 8.66
C ARG A 32 4.91 -13.37 7.66
N VAL A 33 4.67 -13.65 6.39
CA VAL A 33 5.02 -12.76 5.27
C VAL A 33 3.78 -12.52 4.42
N GLY A 34 3.64 -11.33 3.88
CA GLY A 34 2.45 -10.94 3.14
C GLY A 34 2.72 -9.96 2.02
N PHE A 35 1.78 -9.96 1.08
CA PHE A 35 1.66 -9.02 -0.01
C PHE A 35 0.38 -8.22 0.18
N SER A 36 0.49 -6.90 0.01
CA SER A 36 -0.60 -5.97 0.25
C SER A 36 -0.89 -5.12 -0.97
N LEU A 37 -2.17 -4.82 -1.18
CA LEU A 37 -2.64 -3.77 -2.08
C LEU A 37 -3.13 -2.61 -1.23
N THR A 38 -2.44 -1.48 -1.31
CA THR A 38 -2.64 -0.33 -0.42
C THR A 38 -3.16 0.87 -1.19
N LYS A 39 -3.96 1.69 -0.51
CA LYS A 39 -4.43 2.98 -0.99
C LYS A 39 -4.80 3.89 0.17
N LEU A 40 -4.52 5.18 0.03
CA LEU A 40 -4.99 6.22 0.95
C LEU A 40 -6.35 6.78 0.50
N SER A 41 -7.27 6.98 1.44
CA SER A 41 -8.53 7.68 1.16
C SER A 41 -8.28 9.18 0.98
N ASN A 42 -8.91 9.82 0.01
CA ASN A 42 -8.85 11.28 -0.25
C ASN A 42 -7.43 11.85 -0.34
N ASP A 43 -6.47 11.03 -0.71
CA ASP A 43 -5.12 11.46 -0.98
C ASP A 43 -5.09 12.03 -2.40
N TYR A 44 -4.63 13.27 -2.50
CA TYR A 44 -4.67 14.10 -3.70
C TYR A 44 -3.27 14.66 -3.95
N PHE A 45 -2.90 14.73 -5.21
CA PHE A 45 -1.65 15.38 -5.59
C PHE A 45 -1.94 16.84 -5.92
N GLU A 46 -1.42 17.76 -5.10
CA GLU A 46 -1.51 19.19 -5.32
C GLU A 46 -0.16 19.73 -5.81
N ILE A 47 -0.15 20.47 -6.92
CA ILE A 47 1.02 21.17 -7.44
C ILE A 47 0.72 22.66 -7.35
N GLY A 48 1.54 23.39 -6.59
CA GLY A 48 1.39 24.84 -6.42
C GLY A 48 1.49 25.61 -7.74
N GLY A 49 0.54 26.54 -7.96
CA GLY A 49 0.46 27.39 -9.14
C GLY A 49 -0.92 28.01 -9.35
N SER A 50 -1.06 28.94 -10.31
CA SER A 50 -2.28 29.71 -10.60
C SER A 50 -3.37 28.94 -11.37
N GLN A 51 -3.19 27.65 -11.66
CA GLN A 51 -4.16 26.84 -12.40
C GLN A 51 -4.77 25.74 -11.53
N ARG A 52 -6.12 25.67 -11.53
CA ARG A 52 -6.91 24.67 -10.78
C ARG A 52 -6.56 23.25 -11.21
N ILE A 53 -6.37 22.40 -10.21
CA ILE A 53 -5.86 21.04 -10.36
C ILE A 53 -6.99 20.08 -10.70
N GLU A 54 -6.80 19.27 -11.74
CA GLU A 54 -7.61 18.08 -11.98
C GLU A 54 -7.29 17.00 -10.95
N LYS A 55 -8.33 16.44 -10.33
CA LYS A 55 -8.20 15.32 -9.39
C LYS A 55 -7.58 14.11 -10.09
N VAL A 56 -6.28 13.87 -9.89
CA VAL A 56 -5.59 12.71 -10.47
C VAL A 56 -6.10 11.42 -9.82
N SER A 57 -6.52 10.45 -10.64
CA SER A 57 -7.01 9.18 -10.12
C SER A 57 -5.87 8.36 -9.49
N GLN A 58 -6.11 7.87 -8.28
CA GLN A 58 -5.18 6.97 -7.59
C GLN A 58 -5.23 5.54 -8.15
N ARG A 59 -4.11 4.82 -8.08
CA ARG A 59 -3.96 3.39 -8.36
C ARG A 59 -3.64 2.63 -7.06
N LEU A 60 -4.03 1.36 -7.00
CA LEU A 60 -3.59 0.47 -5.94
C LEU A 60 -2.07 0.32 -5.98
N LYS A 61 -1.45 0.37 -4.81
CA LYS A 61 -0.02 0.21 -4.63
C LYS A 61 0.29 -1.19 -4.09
N PRO A 62 1.02 -2.02 -4.84
CA PRO A 62 1.62 -3.25 -4.32
C PRO A 62 2.63 -2.93 -3.22
N ALA A 63 2.58 -3.69 -2.13
CA ALA A 63 3.51 -3.58 -1.02
C ALA A 63 3.72 -4.93 -0.32
N LEU A 64 4.70 -4.97 0.58
CA LEU A 64 5.04 -6.15 1.37
C LEU A 64 4.85 -5.87 2.86
N GLU A 65 4.50 -6.92 3.58
CA GLU A 65 4.51 -6.95 5.04
C GLU A 65 5.21 -8.22 5.55
N ALA A 66 5.81 -8.11 6.73
CA ALA A 66 6.43 -9.24 7.40
C ALA A 66 6.39 -9.02 8.91
N GLY A 67 6.27 -10.09 9.67
CA GLY A 67 6.28 -10.01 11.12
C GLY A 67 5.97 -11.33 11.79
N VAL A 68 5.56 -11.24 13.04
CA VAL A 68 5.28 -12.41 13.87
C VAL A 68 4.03 -12.16 14.71
N ASP A 69 3.19 -13.17 14.83
CA ASP A 69 2.03 -13.20 15.72
C ASP A 69 2.31 -14.24 16.84
N LEU A 70 1.90 -13.95 18.07
CA LEU A 70 1.74 -14.93 19.14
C LEU A 70 0.26 -15.26 19.25
N GLU A 71 -0.09 -16.53 19.16
CA GLU A 71 -1.46 -17.01 19.28
C GLU A 71 -1.67 -17.80 20.56
N TYR A 72 -2.77 -17.53 21.26
CA TYR A 72 -3.30 -18.39 22.30
C TYR A 72 -4.68 -18.91 21.88
N MET A 73 -4.82 -20.24 21.83
CA MET A 73 -6.10 -20.91 21.58
C MET A 73 -6.91 -20.98 22.87
N ALA A 74 -7.81 -20.03 23.08
CA ALA A 74 -8.63 -19.97 24.30
C ALA A 74 -9.61 -21.16 24.39
N THR A 75 -10.14 -21.58 23.25
CA THR A 75 -10.95 -22.80 23.06
C THR A 75 -10.62 -23.40 21.71
N ASP A 76 -11.15 -24.60 21.43
CA ASP A 76 -11.03 -25.26 20.11
C ASP A 76 -11.72 -24.49 18.96
N PHE A 77 -12.40 -23.37 19.23
CA PHE A 77 -13.02 -22.54 18.20
C PHE A 77 -12.61 -21.06 18.27
N LEU A 78 -11.89 -20.64 19.31
CA LEU A 78 -11.53 -19.25 19.55
C LEU A 78 -10.03 -19.12 19.81
N GLY A 79 -9.32 -18.53 18.85
CA GLY A 79 -7.93 -18.09 18.98
C GLY A 79 -7.85 -16.58 19.21
N VAL A 80 -6.81 -16.15 19.93
CA VAL A 80 -6.48 -14.73 20.12
C VAL A 80 -5.03 -14.52 19.73
N THR A 81 -4.74 -13.55 18.85
CA THR A 81 -3.37 -13.20 18.48
C THR A 81 -3.00 -11.78 18.87
N VAL A 82 -1.73 -11.60 19.28
CA VAL A 82 -1.06 -10.30 19.33
C VAL A 82 0.22 -10.39 18.49
N GLY A 83 0.50 -9.38 17.67
CA GLY A 83 1.65 -9.44 16.76
C GLY A 83 2.50 -8.18 16.70
N ALA A 84 3.62 -8.29 15.99
CA ALA A 84 4.46 -7.18 15.60
C ALA A 84 4.86 -7.35 14.12
N LYS A 85 4.52 -6.36 13.28
CA LYS A 85 4.67 -6.43 11.82
C LYS A 85 5.25 -5.15 11.26
N TYR A 86 6.19 -5.29 10.33
CA TYR A 86 6.53 -4.20 9.42
C TYR A 86 5.57 -4.24 8.22
N SER A 87 5.04 -3.08 7.82
CA SER A 87 4.15 -2.95 6.66
C SER A 87 4.50 -1.70 5.87
N LEU A 88 4.74 -1.85 4.57
CA LEU A 88 4.79 -0.72 3.64
C LEU A 88 3.38 -0.41 3.14
N GLN A 89 2.96 0.85 3.26
CA GLN A 89 1.64 1.31 2.83
C GLN A 89 1.73 2.59 2.00
N GLY A 90 0.57 3.18 1.67
CA GLY A 90 0.45 4.42 0.88
C GLY A 90 -0.26 4.22 -0.46
N SER A 91 0.00 5.12 -1.41
CA SER A 91 -0.70 5.22 -2.69
C SER A 91 0.27 5.35 -3.88
N LYS A 92 -0.22 5.02 -5.06
CA LYS A 92 0.36 5.46 -6.34
C LYS A 92 -0.66 6.28 -7.09
N PHE A 93 -0.22 7.21 -7.93
CA PHE A 93 -1.10 7.98 -8.81
C PHE A 93 -0.88 7.58 -10.27
N LYS A 94 -1.87 7.85 -11.12
CA LYS A 94 -1.68 7.75 -12.57
C LYS A 94 -0.75 8.85 -13.05
N ASP A 95 -0.03 8.56 -14.13
CA ASP A 95 0.74 9.58 -14.83
C ASP A 95 -0.21 10.68 -15.33
N PHE A 96 0.22 11.93 -15.19
CA PHE A 96 -0.55 13.10 -15.59
C PHE A 96 0.38 14.16 -16.15
N HIS A 97 -0.17 15.15 -16.85
CA HIS A 97 0.62 16.24 -17.40
C HIS A 97 -0.02 17.58 -17.06
N ILE A 98 0.82 18.59 -16.95
CA ILE A 98 0.41 19.99 -16.83
C ILE A 98 0.94 20.72 -18.06
N ASN A 99 0.07 21.51 -18.68
CA ASN A 99 0.43 22.40 -19.77
C ASN A 99 0.59 23.82 -19.22
N VAL A 100 1.72 24.43 -19.51
CA VAL A 100 2.04 25.83 -19.18
C VAL A 100 2.20 26.56 -20.51
N ASN A 101 1.33 27.52 -20.77
CA ASN A 101 1.47 28.38 -21.94
C ASN A 101 2.58 29.41 -21.66
N PRO A 102 3.71 29.42 -22.38
CA PRO A 102 4.62 30.54 -22.32
C PRO A 102 3.92 31.76 -22.95
N GLU A 103 4.01 32.92 -22.32
CA GLU A 103 3.37 34.18 -22.77
C GLU A 103 3.86 34.68 -24.15
N ALA A 104 4.77 33.97 -24.85
CA ALA A 104 5.57 34.54 -25.94
C ALA A 104 5.67 33.76 -27.27
N SER A 105 4.93 32.67 -27.53
CA SER A 105 4.94 32.05 -28.87
C SER A 105 3.63 31.32 -29.20
N GLY A 106 3.02 31.67 -30.33
CA GLY A 106 1.64 31.28 -30.67
C GLY A 106 1.41 29.80 -30.98
N ASP A 107 2.47 29.01 -31.21
CA ASP A 107 2.37 27.62 -31.63
C ASP A 107 3.11 26.62 -30.71
N GLU A 108 3.77 27.09 -29.64
CA GLU A 108 4.54 26.25 -28.71
C GLU A 108 3.90 26.19 -27.32
N MET A 109 3.88 25.00 -26.73
CA MET A 109 3.36 24.76 -25.39
C MET A 109 4.39 24.04 -24.55
N ARG A 110 4.68 24.55 -23.35
CA ARG A 110 5.51 23.82 -22.39
C ARG A 110 4.64 22.82 -21.63
N PHE A 111 5.09 21.57 -21.54
CA PHE A 111 4.45 20.56 -20.71
C PHE A 111 5.39 20.09 -19.60
N VAL A 112 4.79 19.69 -18.49
CA VAL A 112 5.43 18.93 -17.42
C VAL A 112 4.67 17.63 -17.26
N ASN A 113 5.30 16.51 -17.59
CA ASN A 113 4.74 15.18 -17.39
C ASN A 113 5.23 14.62 -16.06
N PHE A 114 4.30 14.19 -15.20
CA PHE A 114 4.59 13.51 -13.95
C PHE A 114 4.26 12.03 -14.10
N SER A 115 5.19 11.18 -13.69
CA SER A 115 5.04 9.73 -13.70
C SER A 115 5.58 9.12 -12.41
N ARG A 116 5.22 7.87 -12.13
CA ARG A 116 5.67 7.13 -10.93
C ARG A 116 5.42 7.85 -9.59
N VAL A 117 4.41 8.73 -9.55
CA VAL A 117 4.05 9.46 -8.34
C VAL A 117 3.56 8.46 -7.28
N ALA A 118 4.24 8.45 -6.13
CA ALA A 118 4.01 7.48 -5.07
C ALA A 118 4.28 8.07 -3.69
N THR A 119 3.47 7.62 -2.74
CA THR A 119 3.63 7.86 -1.30
C THR A 119 3.97 6.53 -0.63
N ASP A 120 5.11 6.48 0.05
CA ASP A 120 5.61 5.34 0.81
C ASP A 120 5.50 5.62 2.30
N LEU A 121 4.64 4.87 3.00
CA LEU A 121 4.49 4.95 4.45
C LEU A 121 4.99 3.66 5.10
N HIS A 122 6.06 3.76 5.87
CA HIS A 122 6.68 2.63 6.59
C HIS A 122 6.11 2.55 8.00
N TYR A 123 5.41 1.47 8.33
CA TYR A 123 4.78 1.28 9.64
C TYR A 123 5.37 0.09 10.39
N LEU A 124 5.49 0.25 11.71
CA LEU A 124 5.51 -0.85 12.67
C LEU A 124 4.10 -1.03 13.23
N GLN A 125 3.52 -2.21 13.07
CA GLN A 125 2.14 -2.51 13.40
C GLN A 125 2.05 -3.54 14.51
N VAL A 126 1.10 -3.31 15.41
CA VAL A 126 0.75 -4.19 16.51
C VAL A 126 -0.73 -4.55 16.35
N PRO A 127 -1.06 -5.65 15.65
CA PRO A 127 -2.41 -6.17 15.59
C PRO A 127 -2.76 -6.97 16.85
N LEU A 128 -4.01 -6.84 17.29
CA LEU A 128 -4.68 -7.70 18.26
C LEU A 128 -5.93 -8.28 17.57
N MET A 129 -5.94 -9.59 17.33
CA MET A 129 -7.00 -10.26 16.57
C MET A 129 -7.71 -11.35 17.38
N LEU A 130 -8.96 -11.56 17.05
CA LEU A 130 -9.75 -12.74 17.39
C LEU A 130 -9.91 -13.60 16.14
N HIS A 131 -9.79 -14.91 16.32
CA HIS A 131 -9.92 -15.94 15.29
C HIS A 131 -11.06 -16.87 15.67
N LEU A 132 -12.18 -16.80 14.96
CA LEU A 132 -13.33 -17.69 15.17
C LEU A 132 -13.29 -18.80 14.13
N TYR A 133 -12.92 -20.02 14.55
CA TYR A 133 -12.88 -21.19 13.69
C TYR A 133 -14.29 -21.75 13.48
N VAL A 134 -14.84 -21.50 12.28
CA VAL A 134 -16.20 -21.91 11.91
C VAL A 134 -16.22 -23.33 11.38
N PHE A 135 -15.14 -23.72 10.71
CA PHE A 135 -14.88 -25.09 10.26
C PHE A 135 -13.42 -25.42 10.54
N LYS A 136 -13.06 -26.71 10.54
CA LYS A 136 -11.67 -27.13 10.75
C LYS A 136 -10.75 -26.44 9.75
N GLY A 137 -9.74 -25.75 10.27
CA GLY A 137 -8.79 -24.95 9.51
C GLY A 137 -9.32 -23.60 9.00
N LEU A 138 -10.63 -23.35 8.93
CA LEU A 138 -11.19 -22.09 8.43
C LEU A 138 -11.66 -21.19 9.57
N SER A 139 -11.08 -20.00 9.66
CA SER A 139 -11.46 -18.97 10.64
C SER A 139 -11.91 -17.65 10.01
N ILE A 140 -12.81 -16.99 10.72
CA ILE A 140 -13.17 -15.58 10.50
C ILE A 140 -12.39 -14.76 11.51
N ASP A 141 -11.70 -13.73 11.01
CA ASP A 141 -10.77 -12.92 11.77
C ASP A 141 -11.32 -11.50 11.93
N ALA A 142 -11.25 -10.95 13.15
CA ALA A 142 -11.55 -9.55 13.40
C ALA A 142 -10.67 -9.01 14.53
N GLY A 143 -10.33 -7.74 14.50
CA GLY A 143 -9.47 -7.18 15.55
C GLY A 143 -9.34 -5.67 15.53
N VAL A 144 -8.32 -5.20 16.25
CA VAL A 144 -7.84 -3.83 16.22
C VAL A 144 -6.36 -3.84 15.90
N GLN A 145 -5.91 -2.89 15.10
CA GLN A 145 -4.50 -2.79 14.75
C GLN A 145 -4.02 -1.36 14.95
N PHE A 146 -2.97 -1.22 15.74
CA PHE A 146 -2.22 0.02 15.89
C PHE A 146 -1.00 0.01 14.98
N GLY A 147 -0.73 1.12 14.31
CA GLY A 147 0.45 1.36 13.49
C GLY A 147 1.21 2.59 13.98
N HIS A 148 2.52 2.45 14.13
CA HIS A 148 3.45 3.54 14.35
C HIS A 148 4.22 3.84 13.07
N LEU A 149 4.09 5.07 12.55
CA LEU A 149 4.81 5.52 11.36
C LEU A 149 6.28 5.71 11.70
N LEU A 150 7.13 4.92 11.04
CA LEU A 150 8.59 5.01 11.13
C LEU A 150 9.11 6.10 10.20
N SER A 151 8.67 6.08 8.94
CA SER A 151 9.10 7.00 7.89
C SER A 151 7.99 7.17 6.84
N ALA A 152 7.87 8.39 6.31
CA ALA A 152 7.16 8.65 5.06
C ALA A 152 8.13 9.15 4.00
N LYS A 153 7.95 8.69 2.76
CA LYS A 153 8.67 9.19 1.59
C LYS A 153 7.69 9.49 0.48
N GLU A 154 7.92 10.59 -0.21
CA GLU A 154 7.18 10.96 -1.41
C GLU A 154 8.16 10.96 -2.59
N SER A 155 7.69 10.44 -3.71
CA SER A 155 8.52 10.33 -4.91
C SER A 155 7.71 10.54 -6.16
N PHE A 156 8.29 11.22 -7.14
CA PHE A 156 7.74 11.37 -8.48
C PHE A 156 8.87 11.51 -9.50
N ASN A 157 8.61 11.04 -10.72
CA ASN A 157 9.45 11.35 -11.86
C ASN A 157 8.77 12.48 -12.63
N TYR A 158 9.55 13.42 -13.13
CA TYR A 158 9.03 14.47 -14.01
C TYR A 158 9.89 14.65 -15.27
N VAL A 159 9.22 15.07 -16.34
CA VAL A 159 9.82 15.42 -17.63
C VAL A 159 9.29 16.78 -18.03
N ILE A 160 10.16 17.68 -18.47
CA ILE A 160 9.80 19.01 -18.96
C ILE A 160 10.16 19.09 -20.44
N GLY A 161 9.25 19.56 -21.27
CA GLY A 161 9.53 19.77 -22.67
C GLY A 161 8.63 20.81 -23.33
N ASP A 162 9.05 21.27 -24.50
CA ASP A 162 8.22 22.13 -25.36
C ASP A 162 7.64 21.28 -26.50
N LEU A 163 6.37 21.47 -26.78
CA LEU A 163 5.57 20.78 -27.79
C LEU A 163 5.13 21.78 -28.85
N ASP A 164 5.33 21.42 -30.12
CA ASP A 164 4.66 22.09 -31.24
C ASP A 164 3.18 21.67 -31.26
N THR A 165 2.29 22.64 -31.05
CA THR A 165 0.85 22.41 -30.91
C THR A 165 0.16 22.03 -32.23
N LYS A 166 0.77 22.31 -33.38
CA LYS A 166 0.25 21.94 -34.71
C LYS A 166 0.62 20.51 -35.08
N THR A 167 1.84 20.10 -34.75
CA THR A 167 2.38 18.80 -35.15
C THR A 167 2.34 17.75 -34.04
N ASN A 168 2.04 18.15 -32.80
CA ASN A 168 2.14 17.31 -31.58
C ASN A 168 3.51 16.65 -31.42
N LYS A 169 4.57 17.30 -31.92
CA LYS A 169 5.96 16.83 -31.78
C LYS A 169 6.63 17.56 -30.62
N VAL A 170 7.30 16.78 -29.77
CA VAL A 170 8.17 17.36 -28.73
C VAL A 170 9.41 17.93 -29.41
N LEU A 171 9.63 19.22 -29.22
CA LEU A 171 10.71 19.98 -29.83
C LEU A 171 12.00 19.86 -29.00
N LYS A 172 11.89 20.06 -27.68
CA LYS A 172 13.01 20.09 -26.74
C LYS A 172 12.61 19.57 -25.37
N TYR A 173 13.59 19.06 -24.62
CA TYR A 173 13.45 18.70 -23.22
C TYR A 173 14.34 19.58 -22.35
N TYR A 174 13.98 19.73 -21.08
CA TYR A 174 14.66 20.63 -20.16
C TYR A 174 14.93 20.01 -18.79
N ARG A 175 15.96 20.53 -18.12
CA ARG A 175 16.31 20.23 -16.72
C ARG A 175 16.49 21.53 -15.93
N TYR A 176 16.03 21.54 -14.69
CA TYR A 176 16.34 22.61 -13.74
C TYR A 176 17.75 22.40 -13.18
N THR A 177 18.55 23.47 -13.21
CA THR A 177 19.87 23.58 -12.60
C THR A 177 19.89 24.77 -11.66
N GLU A 178 20.90 24.89 -10.79
CA GLU A 178 21.08 26.07 -9.94
C GLU A 178 21.13 27.39 -10.75
N SER A 179 21.60 27.31 -11.99
CA SER A 179 21.67 28.42 -12.96
C SER A 179 20.37 28.67 -13.75
N GLY A 180 19.30 27.89 -13.50
CA GLY A 180 18.02 28.00 -14.21
C GLY A 180 17.68 26.80 -15.09
N VAL A 181 16.81 27.00 -16.09
CA VAL A 181 16.33 25.94 -16.99
C VAL A 181 17.28 25.77 -18.17
N VAL A 182 17.82 24.56 -18.35
CA VAL A 182 18.77 24.23 -19.44
C VAL A 182 18.14 23.19 -20.36
N ALA A 183 18.34 23.34 -21.68
CA ALA A 183 17.89 22.36 -22.66
C ALA A 183 18.78 21.11 -22.60
N LEU A 184 18.17 19.93 -22.67
CA LEU A 184 18.86 18.64 -22.70
C LEU A 184 19.42 18.35 -24.09
N GLU A 185 20.58 17.71 -24.14
CA GLU A 185 21.18 17.19 -25.37
C GLU A 185 20.58 15.83 -25.76
N ASP A 186 20.76 15.43 -27.03
CA ASP A 186 20.25 14.14 -27.50
C ASP A 186 21.01 12.98 -26.83
N GLY A 187 20.27 12.02 -26.29
CA GLY A 187 20.81 10.91 -25.49
C GLY A 187 20.86 11.12 -23.97
N GLU A 188 20.61 12.33 -23.46
CA GLU A 188 20.51 12.55 -22.01
C GLU A 188 19.21 11.98 -21.41
N ASP A 189 19.26 11.55 -20.14
CA ASP A 189 18.04 11.13 -19.43
C ASP A 189 17.13 12.34 -19.16
N ARG A 190 15.90 12.20 -19.63
CA ARG A 190 14.83 13.21 -19.58
C ARG A 190 13.96 13.04 -18.34
N TYR A 191 14.01 11.88 -17.70
CA TYR A 191 13.27 11.59 -16.48
C TYR A 191 14.08 12.02 -15.27
N LEU A 192 13.60 13.05 -14.59
CA LEU A 192 14.18 13.52 -13.35
C LEU A 192 13.43 12.87 -12.19
N GLU A 193 14.13 12.08 -11.37
CA GLU A 193 13.57 11.49 -10.16
C GLU A 193 13.67 12.49 -9.02
N HIS A 194 12.53 12.79 -8.40
CA HIS A 194 12.45 13.49 -7.13
C HIS A 194 12.00 12.52 -6.06
N ARG A 195 12.72 12.51 -4.93
CA ARG A 195 12.37 11.73 -3.75
C ARG A 195 12.73 12.51 -2.50
N GLU A 196 11.78 12.67 -1.61
CA GLU A 196 11.98 13.36 -0.35
C GLU A 196 11.38 12.60 0.83
N THR A 197 11.88 12.92 2.03
CA THR A 197 11.32 12.38 3.28
C THR A 197 10.25 13.33 3.77
N ALA A 198 9.00 12.88 3.77
CA ALA A 198 7.84 13.68 4.16
C ALA A 198 7.29 13.27 5.54
N THR A 199 8.08 12.59 6.39
CA THR A 199 7.59 12.00 7.65
C THR A 199 6.88 13.02 8.55
N ASP A 200 7.27 14.29 8.50
CA ASP A 200 6.69 15.33 9.34
C ASP A 200 5.30 15.82 8.88
N THR A 201 4.86 15.50 7.65
CA THR A 201 3.51 15.85 7.15
C THR A 201 2.45 14.81 7.56
N TYR A 202 2.88 13.65 8.08
CA TYR A 202 2.00 12.55 8.51
C TYR A 202 1.99 12.40 10.03
N LYS A 203 0.85 11.96 10.57
CA LYS A 203 0.72 11.59 11.99
C LYS A 203 1.40 10.24 12.24
N ARG A 204 1.95 10.09 13.44
CA ARG A 204 2.66 8.87 13.84
C ARG A 204 1.73 7.69 14.10
N ALA A 205 0.50 7.92 14.55
CA ALA A 205 -0.44 6.87 14.88
C ALA A 205 -1.39 6.58 13.72
N ASP A 206 -1.51 5.30 13.36
CA ASP A 206 -2.52 4.73 12.47
C ASP A 206 -3.33 3.69 13.25
N VAL A 207 -4.64 3.72 13.16
CA VAL A 207 -5.55 2.81 13.87
C VAL A 207 -6.52 2.24 12.84
N SER A 208 -6.62 0.92 12.80
CA SER A 208 -7.48 0.23 11.84
C SER A 208 -8.24 -0.93 12.46
N ILE A 209 -9.34 -1.31 11.80
CA ILE A 209 -10.09 -2.54 12.08
C ILE A 209 -9.75 -3.54 10.99
N PRO A 210 -8.88 -4.52 11.27
CA PRO A 210 -8.67 -5.68 10.41
C PRO A 210 -9.88 -6.62 10.45
N LEU A 211 -10.38 -7.01 9.27
CA LEU A 211 -11.37 -8.06 9.08
C LEU A 211 -10.84 -9.05 8.05
N GLY A 212 -10.95 -10.35 8.29
CA GLY A 212 -10.35 -11.33 7.40
C GLY A 212 -10.92 -12.73 7.49
N LEU A 213 -10.34 -13.58 6.65
CA LEU A 213 -10.56 -15.01 6.60
C LEU A 213 -9.19 -15.68 6.57
N SER A 214 -9.02 -16.74 7.34
CA SER A 214 -7.80 -17.53 7.36
C SER A 214 -8.12 -19.00 7.15
N TYR A 215 -7.28 -19.69 6.38
CA TYR A 215 -7.34 -21.13 6.18
C TYR A 215 -6.01 -21.77 6.55
N GLU A 216 -6.06 -22.81 7.37
CA GLU A 216 -4.91 -23.53 7.89
C GLU A 216 -4.86 -24.97 7.36
N SER A 217 -3.71 -25.36 6.84
CA SER A 217 -3.39 -26.70 6.34
C SER A 217 -1.93 -27.02 6.67
N ASP A 218 -1.66 -28.15 7.33
CA ASP A 218 -0.31 -28.59 7.69
C ASP A 218 0.55 -27.48 8.35
N ASP A 219 0.00 -26.81 9.38
CA ASP A 219 0.59 -25.65 10.09
C ASP A 219 0.80 -24.40 9.23
N VAL A 220 0.50 -24.44 7.92
CA VAL A 220 0.57 -23.28 7.03
C VAL A 220 -0.77 -22.55 7.06
N ILE A 221 -0.73 -21.27 7.41
CA ILE A 221 -1.90 -20.40 7.51
C ILE A 221 -1.92 -19.42 6.34
N LEU A 222 -2.90 -19.55 5.45
CA LEU A 222 -3.20 -18.58 4.41
C LEU A 222 -4.24 -17.58 4.93
N SER A 223 -3.95 -16.28 4.87
CA SER A 223 -4.89 -15.26 5.37
C SER A 223 -5.15 -14.18 4.33
N LEU A 224 -6.44 -13.82 4.17
CA LEU A 224 -6.90 -12.65 3.45
C LEU A 224 -7.50 -11.66 4.46
N ARG A 225 -6.96 -10.43 4.53
CA ARG A 225 -7.41 -9.40 5.47
C ARG A 225 -7.66 -8.07 4.77
N TYR A 226 -8.74 -7.39 5.14
CA TYR A 226 -8.99 -6.00 4.83
C TYR A 226 -8.82 -5.15 6.10
N ASN A 227 -7.83 -4.28 6.10
CA ASN A 227 -7.54 -3.35 7.18
C ASN A 227 -8.17 -2.00 6.84
N MET A 228 -9.29 -1.71 7.51
CA MET A 228 -10.00 -0.45 7.35
C MET A 228 -9.44 0.60 8.32
N GLY A 229 -8.72 1.58 7.81
CA GLY A 229 -8.21 2.71 8.61
C GLY A 229 -9.34 3.57 9.18
N LEU A 230 -9.21 3.94 10.46
CA LEU A 230 -10.21 4.68 11.21
C LEU A 230 -9.86 6.15 11.39
N ASN A 231 -8.60 6.43 11.73
CA ASN A 231 -8.16 7.78 12.06
C ASN A 231 -7.54 8.49 10.86
N ASN A 232 -7.58 9.83 10.89
CA ASN A 232 -6.89 10.64 9.91
C ASN A 232 -5.37 10.58 10.17
N ILE A 233 -4.58 10.17 9.18
CA ILE A 233 -3.12 10.06 9.24
C ILE A 233 -2.39 11.26 8.63
N SER A 234 -3.09 12.21 7.99
CA SER A 234 -2.48 13.47 7.52
C SER A 234 -2.46 14.53 8.62
N LYS A 235 -1.44 15.39 8.63
CA LYS A 235 -1.47 16.66 9.40
C LYS A 235 -2.03 17.84 8.59
N GLU A 236 -2.06 17.73 7.28
CA GLU A 236 -2.41 18.82 6.36
C GLU A 236 -3.83 18.66 5.80
N VAL A 237 -4.26 17.41 5.57
CA VAL A 237 -5.56 17.07 5.00
C VAL A 237 -6.52 16.59 6.08
N GLU A 238 -7.79 17.01 6.02
CA GLU A 238 -8.78 16.69 7.06
C GLU A 238 -9.10 15.19 7.18
N LYS A 239 -9.05 14.41 6.09
CA LYS A 239 -9.47 13.00 6.07
C LYS A 239 -8.66 12.12 5.13
N MET A 240 -7.48 11.71 5.56
CA MET A 240 -6.66 10.70 4.88
C MET A 240 -6.49 9.46 5.74
N ARG A 241 -6.80 8.26 5.22
CA ARG A 241 -6.79 6.99 5.98
C ARG A 241 -6.20 5.87 5.13
N ASN A 242 -5.49 4.94 5.78
CA ASN A 242 -5.02 3.73 5.12
C ASN A 242 -6.20 2.78 4.81
N ASN A 243 -6.19 2.21 3.61
CA ASN A 243 -7.05 1.08 3.24
C ASN A 243 -6.15 0.03 2.60
N VAL A 244 -6.09 -1.14 3.23
CA VAL A 244 -5.13 -2.17 2.86
C VAL A 244 -5.82 -3.52 2.75
N ILE A 245 -5.64 -4.20 1.63
CA ILE A 245 -5.96 -5.62 1.47
C ILE A 245 -4.66 -6.39 1.51
N THR A 246 -4.52 -7.32 2.45
CA THR A 246 -3.34 -8.16 2.62
C THR A 246 -3.68 -9.61 2.32
N PHE A 247 -2.81 -10.26 1.55
CA PHE A 247 -2.71 -11.70 1.42
C PHE A 247 -1.43 -12.14 2.12
N SER A 248 -1.49 -13.12 3.02
CA SER A 248 -0.31 -13.54 3.77
C SER A 248 -0.26 -15.04 3.97
N VAL A 249 0.96 -15.52 4.18
CA VAL A 249 1.29 -16.89 4.56
C VAL A 249 1.99 -16.83 5.91
N GLY A 250 1.48 -17.60 6.86
CA GLY A 250 2.11 -17.84 8.15
C GLY A 250 2.42 -19.31 8.35
N TYR A 251 3.33 -19.61 9.26
CA TYR A 251 3.62 -20.98 9.68
C TYR A 251 3.48 -21.09 11.20
N ARG A 252 2.63 -21.98 11.69
CA ARG A 252 2.37 -22.19 13.11
C ARG A 252 3.51 -23.02 13.71
N ILE A 253 4.07 -22.50 14.78
CA ILE A 253 5.08 -23.19 15.60
C ILE A 253 4.50 -23.29 17.01
N PRO A 254 3.99 -24.46 17.43
CA PRO A 254 3.55 -24.68 18.80
C PRO A 254 4.71 -24.43 19.78
N LEU A 255 4.46 -23.62 20.82
CA LEU A 255 5.43 -23.32 21.87
C LEU A 255 5.12 -24.10 23.16
N LEU A 256 3.85 -24.16 23.53
CA LEU A 256 3.34 -24.82 24.74
C LEU A 256 1.93 -25.36 24.44
N GLY A 257 1.60 -26.54 24.97
CA GLY A 257 0.39 -27.31 24.66
C GLY A 257 0.79 -28.72 24.23
N ASN A 258 0.24 -29.75 24.89
CA ASN A 258 0.53 -31.16 24.59
C ASN A 258 -0.19 -31.61 23.32
#